data_AF-A0A3S3UGL0-F1
#
_entry.id   AF-A0A3S3UGL0-F1
#
_cell.length_a   1.000
_cell.length_b   1.000
_cell.length_c   1.000
_cell.angle_alpha   90.00
_cell.angle_beta   90.00
_cell.angle_gamma   90.00
#
_symmetry.space_group_name_H-M   'P 1'
#
loop_
_entity.id
_entity.type
_entity.pdbx_description
1 polymer ?
#
loop_
_entity_poly.entity_id
_entity_poly.type
_entity_poly.pdbx_seq_one_letter_code
_entity_poly.pdbx_strand_id
1 'polypeptide(L)'
;MKRTSVLVLSSVFFFLTVFTVVSASAAPSVGVVNLQHVLDKSSVGVAAKNKMEAKMKEFKASLDKEKEAVLALQKEMQKKVDVWNEETKKGKVLELQRKKRDFRVKQDDANLE
;
A
#
# COMPACT_ATOMS: atom_id res chain seq x y z
N MET A 1 -42.16 60.20 40.76
CA MET A 1 -41.71 60.15 39.34
C MET A 1 -40.23 59.83 39.19
N LYS A 2 -39.30 60.51 39.88
CA LYS A 2 -37.85 60.22 39.73
C LYS A 2 -37.44 58.79 40.16
N ARG A 3 -38.01 58.28 41.27
CA ARG A 3 -37.72 56.91 41.79
C ARG A 3 -38.30 55.78 40.92
N THR A 4 -39.47 56.00 40.32
CA THR A 4 -40.11 55.03 39.43
C THR A 4 -39.40 54.96 38.08
N SER A 5 -38.94 56.09 37.52
CA SER A 5 -38.09 56.09 36.32
C SER A 5 -36.74 55.40 36.53
N VAL A 6 -36.11 55.54 37.70
CA VAL A 6 -34.84 54.86 38.01
C VAL A 6 -35.03 53.34 38.11
N LEU A 7 -36.13 52.88 38.71
CA LEU A 7 -36.44 51.44 38.79
C LEU A 7 -36.75 50.83 37.42
N VAL A 8 -37.46 51.56 36.55
CA VAL A 8 -37.74 51.12 35.18
C VAL A 8 -36.46 51.09 34.35
N LEU A 9 -35.60 52.10 34.46
CA LEU A 9 -34.32 52.14 33.74
C LEU A 9 -33.35 51.03 34.20
N SER A 10 -33.32 50.74 35.49
CA SER A 10 -32.53 49.62 36.05
C SER A 10 -33.06 48.26 35.60
N SER A 11 -34.37 48.09 35.47
CA SER A 11 -34.99 46.85 34.98
C SER A 11 -34.71 46.63 33.50
N VAL A 12 -34.78 47.70 32.69
CA VAL A 12 -34.43 47.68 31.26
C VAL A 12 -32.94 47.36 31.05
N PHE A 13 -32.07 47.94 31.87
CA PHE A 13 -30.63 47.65 31.82
C PHE A 13 -30.33 46.20 32.21
N PHE A 14 -31.01 45.67 33.23
CA PHE A 14 -30.89 44.27 33.61
C PHE A 14 -31.36 43.32 32.50
N PHE A 15 -32.50 43.60 31.87
CA PHE A 15 -32.98 42.82 30.72
C PHE A 15 -32.05 42.87 29.50
N LEU A 16 -31.38 44.01 29.28
CA LEU A 16 -30.42 44.16 28.18
C LEU A 16 -29.13 43.35 28.40
N THR A 17 -28.69 43.20 29.66
CA THR A 17 -27.50 42.39 30.00
C THR A 17 -27.73 40.88 29.95
N VAL A 18 -28.98 40.40 30.09
CA VAL A 18 -29.29 38.97 30.03
C VAL A 18 -29.34 38.44 28.58
N PHE A 19 -29.48 39.32 27.59
CA PHE A 19 -29.54 38.91 26.17
C PHE A 19 -28.17 38.72 25.51
N THR A 20 -27.06 39.01 26.19
CA THR A 20 -25.70 38.93 25.62
C THR A 20 -24.96 37.64 25.94
N VAL A 21 -25.65 36.58 26.40
CA VAL A 21 -25.03 35.26 26.55
C VAL A 21 -24.89 34.62 25.17
N VAL A 22 -23.86 35.04 24.43
CA VAL A 22 -23.40 34.33 23.24
C VAL A 22 -22.87 32.97 23.71
N SER A 23 -23.57 31.92 23.32
CA SER A 23 -23.07 30.55 23.41
C SER A 23 -21.84 30.42 22.53
N ALA A 24 -20.66 30.56 23.12
CA ALA A 24 -19.41 30.16 22.49
C ALA A 24 -19.44 28.64 22.36
N SER A 25 -19.92 28.14 21.22
CA SER A 25 -19.79 26.73 20.87
C SER A 25 -18.30 26.43 20.77
N ALA A 26 -17.78 25.63 21.72
CA ALA A 26 -16.41 25.16 21.66
C ALA A 26 -16.22 24.44 20.32
N ALA A 27 -15.40 25.01 19.44
CA ALA A 27 -15.12 24.40 18.14
C ALA A 27 -14.62 22.96 18.39
N PRO A 28 -15.16 21.95 17.70
CA PRO A 28 -14.72 20.58 17.88
C PRO A 28 -13.23 20.50 17.57
N SER A 29 -12.44 19.94 18.48
CA SER A 29 -11.01 19.74 18.28
C SER A 29 -10.81 18.69 17.18
N VAL A 30 -10.42 19.13 15.98
CA VAL A 30 -10.05 18.24 14.88
C VAL A 30 -8.55 17.97 14.95
N GLY A 31 -8.17 16.72 15.23
CA GLY A 31 -6.79 16.26 15.16
C GLY A 31 -6.46 15.72 13.78
N VAL A 32 -5.36 16.17 13.18
CA VAL A 32 -4.83 15.62 11.93
C VAL A 32 -3.69 14.66 12.27
N VAL A 33 -3.82 13.40 11.86
CA VAL A 33 -2.79 12.37 12.02
C VAL A 33 -2.20 11.98 10.67
N ASN A 34 -0.87 11.88 10.63
CA ASN A 34 -0.16 11.39 9.47
C ASN A 34 -0.08 9.85 9.52
N LEU A 35 -0.95 9.19 8.75
CA LEU A 35 -1.02 7.73 8.72
C LEU A 35 0.29 7.09 8.23
N GLN A 36 0.97 7.68 7.24
CA GLN A 36 2.23 7.17 6.73
C GLN A 36 3.30 7.14 7.82
N HIS A 37 3.40 8.21 8.61
CA HIS A 37 4.32 8.29 9.74
C HIS A 37 4.02 7.24 10.82
N VAL A 38 2.73 6.96 11.08
CA VAL A 38 2.33 5.91 12.04
C VAL A 38 2.67 4.52 11.50
N LEU A 39 2.44 4.24 10.22
CA LEU A 39 2.82 2.97 9.60
C LEU A 39 4.34 2.77 9.60
N ASP A 40 5.12 3.83 9.33
CA ASP A 40 6.58 3.72 9.26
C ASP A 40 7.26 3.63 10.63
N LYS A 41 6.64 4.18 11.68
CA LYS A 41 7.22 4.25 13.04
C LYS A 41 6.61 3.26 14.02
N SER A 42 5.40 2.76 13.77
CA SER A 42 4.77 1.78 14.65
C SER A 42 5.50 0.43 14.57
N SER A 43 5.59 -0.27 15.71
CA SER A 43 6.18 -1.60 15.78
C SER A 43 5.48 -2.59 14.83
N VAL A 44 4.15 -2.48 14.72
CA VAL A 44 3.33 -3.31 13.83
C VAL A 44 3.60 -3.00 12.35
N GLY A 45 3.66 -1.72 11.97
CA GLY A 45 3.93 -1.32 10.59
C GLY A 45 5.35 -1.67 10.14
N VAL A 46 6.35 -1.52 11.01
CA VAL A 46 7.72 -1.99 10.75
C VAL A 46 7.76 -3.52 10.60
N ALA A 47 7.08 -4.27 11.47
CA ALA A 47 7.02 -5.72 11.38
C ALA A 47 6.34 -6.19 10.08
N ALA A 48 5.24 -5.54 9.68
CA ALA A 48 4.54 -5.81 8.43
C ALA A 48 5.42 -5.51 7.21
N LYS A 49 6.13 -4.37 7.20
CA LYS A 49 7.10 -4.02 6.15
C LYS A 49 8.19 -5.07 6.02
N ASN A 50 8.80 -5.47 7.13
CA ASN A 50 9.85 -6.51 7.13
C ASN A 50 9.32 -7.84 6.58
N LYS A 51 8.09 -8.23 6.92
CA LYS A 51 7.44 -9.44 6.40
C LYS A 51 7.18 -9.36 4.91
N MET A 52 6.73 -8.20 4.40
CA MET A 52 6.58 -7.97 2.96
C MET A 52 7.92 -8.02 2.23
N GLU A 53 8.95 -7.37 2.76
CA GLU A 53 10.30 -7.41 2.20
C GLU A 53 10.88 -8.83 2.14
N ALA A 54 10.66 -9.63 3.19
CA ALA A 54 11.07 -11.03 3.22
C ALA A 54 10.38 -11.84 2.12
N LYS A 55 9.05 -11.72 1.98
CA LYS A 55 8.29 -12.38 0.91
C LYS A 55 8.75 -11.95 -0.48
N MET A 56 9.00 -10.65 -0.68
CA MET A 56 9.52 -10.14 -1.95
C MET A 56 10.90 -10.72 -2.27
N LYS A 57 11.79 -10.87 -1.28
CA LYS A 57 13.11 -11.48 -1.48
C LYS A 57 13.00 -12.95 -1.84
N GLU A 58 12.14 -13.70 -1.15
CA GLU A 58 11.87 -15.11 -1.44
C GLU A 58 11.32 -15.29 -2.86
N PHE A 59 10.36 -14.46 -3.24
CA PHE A 59 9.77 -14.47 -4.58
C PHE A 59 10.77 -14.09 -5.67
N LYS A 60 11.59 -13.06 -5.46
CA LYS A 60 12.69 -12.73 -6.38
C LYS A 60 13.67 -13.89 -6.54
N ALA A 61 14.04 -14.53 -5.43
CA ALA A 61 14.96 -15.66 -5.47
C ALA A 61 14.39 -16.88 -6.20
N SER A 62 13.07 -17.13 -6.13
CA SER A 62 12.45 -18.21 -6.90
C SER A 62 12.41 -17.90 -8.39
N LEU A 63 12.08 -16.65 -8.76
CA LEU A 63 12.11 -16.20 -10.15
C LEU A 63 13.53 -16.25 -10.76
N ASP A 64 14.54 -15.83 -10.00
CA ASP A 64 15.94 -15.87 -10.48
C ASP A 64 16.39 -17.32 -10.73
N LYS A 65 16.02 -18.27 -9.87
CA LYS A 65 16.29 -19.70 -10.08
C LYS A 65 15.59 -20.24 -11.33
N GLU A 66 14.32 -19.88 -11.55
CA GLU A 66 13.58 -20.30 -12.75
C GLU A 66 14.21 -19.72 -14.03
N LYS A 67 14.65 -18.46 -13.98
CA LYS A 67 15.37 -17.79 -15.08
C LYS A 67 16.71 -18.49 -15.39
N GLU A 68 17.50 -18.82 -14.38
CA GLU A 68 18.74 -19.57 -14.54
C GLU A 68 18.50 -20.96 -15.15
N ALA A 69 17.47 -21.68 -14.70
CA ALA A 69 17.13 -22.99 -15.24
C ALA A 69 16.73 -22.92 -16.72
N VAL A 70 15.99 -21.88 -17.13
CA VAL A 70 15.64 -21.63 -18.54
C VAL A 70 16.89 -21.30 -19.37
N LEU A 71 17.79 -20.46 -18.86
CA LEU A 71 19.03 -20.11 -19.54
C LEU A 71 19.99 -21.29 -19.65
N ALA A 72 20.08 -22.13 -18.61
CA ALA A 72 20.88 -23.35 -18.62
C ALA A 72 20.37 -24.34 -19.69
N LEU A 73 19.05 -24.56 -19.75
CA LEU A 73 18.44 -25.37 -20.80
C LEU A 73 18.71 -24.78 -22.19
N GLN A 74 18.58 -23.47 -22.37
CA GLN A 74 18.87 -22.82 -23.65
C GLN A 74 20.34 -22.98 -24.07
N LYS A 75 21.29 -22.85 -23.13
CA LYS A 75 22.72 -23.08 -23.39
C LYS A 75 23.03 -24.54 -23.70
N GLU A 76 22.42 -25.48 -22.99
CA GLU A 76 22.59 -26.91 -23.26
C GLU A 76 22.05 -27.27 -24.65
N MET A 77 20.87 -26.73 -25.00
CA MET A 77 20.30 -26.88 -26.33
C MET A 77 21.21 -26.30 -27.40
N GLN A 78 21.76 -25.10 -27.24
CA GLN A 78 22.72 -24.52 -28.19
C GLN A 78 23.98 -25.37 -28.38
N LYS A 79 24.50 -25.97 -27.30
CA LYS A 79 25.72 -26.79 -27.36
C LYS A 79 25.49 -28.18 -27.94
N LYS A 80 24.31 -28.76 -27.74
CA LYS A 80 24.00 -30.14 -28.12
C LYS A 80 23.06 -30.26 -29.32
N VAL A 81 22.61 -29.13 -29.89
CA VAL A 81 21.69 -29.09 -31.04
C VAL A 81 22.25 -29.83 -32.25
N ASP A 82 23.57 -29.84 -32.39
CA ASP A 82 24.29 -30.50 -33.50
C ASP A 82 24.44 -32.02 -33.28
N VAL A 83 24.25 -32.49 -32.04
CA VAL A 83 24.40 -33.90 -31.63
C VAL A 83 23.04 -34.60 -31.48
N TRP A 84 21.94 -33.83 -31.37
CA TRP A 84 20.60 -34.38 -31.16
C TRP A 84 19.90 -34.73 -32.46
N ASN A 85 19.10 -35.81 -32.42
CA ASN A 85 18.17 -36.13 -33.50
C ASN A 85 17.00 -35.12 -33.55
N GLU A 86 16.33 -35.04 -34.70
CA GLU A 86 15.22 -34.13 -34.97
C GLU A 86 14.09 -34.21 -33.92
N GLU A 87 13.85 -35.40 -33.36
CA GLU A 87 12.81 -35.65 -32.36
C GLU A 87 13.17 -35.07 -30.98
N THR A 88 14.40 -35.28 -30.51
CA THR A 88 14.90 -34.73 -29.23
C THR A 88 14.98 -33.21 -29.30
N LYS A 89 15.37 -32.66 -30.46
CA LYS A 89 15.42 -31.23 -30.71
C LYS A 89 14.02 -30.60 -30.62
N LYS A 90 13.01 -31.19 -31.28
CA LYS A 90 11.61 -30.72 -31.19
C LYS A 90 11.06 -30.80 -29.77
N GLY A 91 11.31 -31.89 -29.04
CA GLY A 91 10.87 -32.04 -27.64
C GLY A 91 11.45 -30.97 -26.71
N LYS A 92 12.77 -30.74 -26.78
CA LYS A 92 13.46 -29.73 -25.97
C LYS A 92 13.05 -28.29 -26.32
N VAL A 93 12.78 -27.99 -27.60
CA VAL A 93 12.24 -26.67 -28.02
C VAL A 93 10.85 -26.43 -27.41
N LEU A 94 9.98 -27.45 -27.44
CA LEU A 94 8.64 -27.38 -26.84
C LEU A 94 8.70 -27.19 -25.32
N GLU A 95 9.60 -27.91 -24.63
CA GLU A 95 9.83 -27.72 -23.18
C GLU A 95 10.30 -26.31 -22.85
N LEU A 96 11.25 -25.76 -23.62
CA LEU A 96 11.71 -24.37 -23.44
C LEU A 96 10.58 -23.37 -23.66
N GLN A 97 9.78 -23.57 -24.71
CA GLN A 97 8.63 -22.69 -24.99
C GLN A 97 7.58 -22.75 -23.88
N ARG A 98 7.29 -23.93 -23.33
CA ARG A 98 6.42 -24.07 -22.15
C ARG A 98 6.99 -23.33 -20.95
N LYS A 99 8.24 -23.61 -20.56
CA LYS A 99 8.88 -22.93 -19.41
C LYS A 99 8.94 -21.41 -19.58
N LYS A 100 9.21 -20.89 -20.78
CA LYS A 100 9.20 -19.45 -21.04
C LYS A 100 7.81 -18.83 -20.87
N ARG A 101 6.77 -19.55 -21.30
CA ARG A 101 5.38 -19.10 -21.14
C ARG A 101 4.97 -19.11 -19.68
N ASP A 102 5.27 -20.18 -18.95
CA ASP A 102 4.94 -20.33 -17.53
C ASP A 102 5.68 -19.27 -16.69
N PHE A 103 6.95 -19.02 -17.00
CA PHE A 103 7.72 -17.95 -16.38
C PHE A 103 7.10 -16.56 -16.65
N ARG A 104 6.67 -16.29 -17.88
CA ARG A 104 6.02 -15.02 -18.24
C ARG A 104 4.69 -14.86 -17.51
N VAL A 105 3.85 -15.89 -17.47
CA VAL A 105 2.56 -15.85 -16.75
C VAL A 105 2.78 -15.60 -15.26
N LYS A 106 3.71 -16.30 -14.61
CA LYS A 106 4.04 -16.04 -13.20
C LYS A 106 4.56 -14.63 -12.95
N GLN A 107 5.32 -14.08 -13.90
CA GLN A 107 5.86 -12.72 -13.79
C GLN A 107 4.77 -11.67 -14.00
N ASP A 108 3.83 -11.90 -14.92
CA ASP A 108 2.68 -11.02 -15.15
C ASP A 108 1.72 -11.05 -13.96
N ASP A 109 1.40 -12.23 -13.40
CA ASP A 109 0.59 -12.37 -12.19
C ASP A 109 1.21 -11.63 -11.00
N ALA A 110 2.52 -11.76 -10.80
CA ALA A 110 3.22 -11.09 -9.70
C ALA A 110 3.39 -9.58 -9.86
N ASN A 111 3.15 -9.03 -11.05
CA ASN A 111 3.11 -7.58 -11.28
C ASN A 111 1.68 -7.02 -11.17
N LEU A 112 0.64 -7.87 -11.25
CA LEU A 112 -0.77 -7.49 -11.17
C LEU A 112 -1.35 -7.56 -9.75
N GLU A 113 -0.77 -8.40 -8.88
CA GLU A 113 -1.04 -8.40 -7.42
C GLU A 113 -0.26 -7.30 -6.68
#